data_AF-A0A9D8S2B3-F1
#
_entry.id   AF-A0A9D8S2B3-F1
#
_cell.length_a   1.000
_cell.length_b   1.000
_cell.length_c   1.000
_cell.angle_alpha   90.00
_cell.angle_beta   90.00
_cell.angle_gamma   90.00
#
_symmetry.space_group_name_H-M   'P 1'
#
loop_
_entity.id
_entity.type
_entity.pdbx_description
1 polymer ?
#
loop_
_entity_poly.entity_id
_entity_poly.type
_entity_poly.pdbx_seq_one_letter_code
_entity_poly.pdbx_strand_id
1 'polypeptide(L)'
;MKLEELLGEELYGPVKAKLDEVNSKEPDKLKHVRYADLSEGGYVSKSQYDTLLAEKGSLEKQINTLNTTIGDLKKNNKGNEDLQNRISNLEKDLKRQQGENEKLLKTYALKEQLSKAGVVDPDYLIYRHGGVEKFNFDKENKPVGVDDALKPYREDSALAHLFKNTEKPPYNPAGGGTGPAVNPFKAESYNMTEQAKLFRSNPEQARALAAAAGVTI
;
A
#
# COMPACT_ATOMS: atom_id res chain seq x y z
N MET A 1 -3.90 -47.33 -16.35
CA MET A 1 -3.54 -48.13 -17.56
C MET A 1 -4.71 -49.01 -18.02
N LYS A 2 -4.97 -49.21 -19.32
CA LYS A 2 -6.04 -50.13 -19.77
C LYS A 2 -5.58 -51.59 -19.66
N LEU A 3 -6.49 -52.50 -19.29
CA LEU A 3 -6.20 -53.93 -19.16
C LEU A 3 -5.69 -54.55 -20.47
N GLU A 4 -6.25 -54.11 -21.59
CA GLU A 4 -5.85 -54.55 -22.94
C GLU A 4 -4.40 -54.15 -23.27
N GLU A 5 -4.01 -52.93 -22.90
CA GLU A 5 -2.63 -52.42 -23.09
C GLU A 5 -1.63 -53.16 -22.19
N LEU A 6 -2.05 -53.56 -20.98
CA LEU A 6 -1.20 -54.31 -20.04
C LEU A 6 -0.98 -55.77 -20.48
N LEU A 7 -2.02 -56.43 -20.98
CA LEU A 7 -1.98 -57.85 -21.31
C LEU A 7 -1.56 -58.14 -22.75
N GLY A 8 -1.74 -57.18 -23.68
CA GLY A 8 -1.58 -57.40 -25.12
C GLY A 8 -2.69 -58.27 -25.71
N GLU A 9 -2.83 -58.25 -27.05
CA GLU A 9 -3.94 -58.91 -27.75
C GLU A 9 -4.05 -60.41 -27.48
N GLU A 10 -2.92 -61.13 -27.42
CA GLU A 10 -2.90 -62.60 -27.21
C GLU A 10 -3.50 -63.03 -25.88
N LEU A 11 -3.29 -62.27 -24.80
CA LEU A 11 -3.76 -62.62 -23.45
C LEU A 11 -5.06 -61.92 -23.07
N TYR A 12 -5.35 -60.75 -23.66
CA TYR A 12 -6.58 -60.00 -23.35
C TYR A 12 -7.83 -60.76 -23.78
N GLY A 13 -7.84 -61.36 -24.98
CA GLY A 13 -9.00 -62.09 -25.51
C GLY A 13 -9.53 -63.19 -24.57
N PRO A 14 -8.68 -64.14 -24.14
CA PRO A 14 -9.08 -65.19 -23.18
C PRO A 14 -9.55 -64.65 -21.82
N VAL A 15 -8.88 -63.61 -21.29
CA VAL A 15 -9.24 -62.99 -20.00
C VAL A 15 -10.61 -62.31 -20.09
N LYS A 16 -10.86 -61.55 -21.17
CA LYS A 16 -12.15 -60.91 -21.42
C LYS A 16 -13.28 -61.94 -21.52
N ALA A 17 -13.07 -63.03 -22.26
CA ALA A 17 -14.08 -64.08 -22.41
C ALA A 17 -14.48 -64.71 -21.07
N LYS A 18 -13.54 -64.93 -20.16
CA LYS A 18 -13.84 -65.46 -18.81
C LYS A 18 -14.54 -64.44 -17.90
N LEU A 19 -14.18 -63.17 -17.98
CA LEU A 19 -14.90 -62.11 -17.27
C LEU A 19 -16.34 -62.01 -17.75
N ASP A 20 -16.57 -62.04 -19.07
CA ASP A 20 -17.91 -62.02 -19.67
C ASP A 20 -18.73 -63.27 -19.25
N GLU A 21 -18.10 -64.45 -19.22
CA GLU A 21 -18.74 -65.69 -18.76
C GLU A 21 -19.19 -65.60 -17.30
N VAL A 22 -18.35 -65.06 -16.41
CA VAL A 22 -18.69 -64.90 -14.98
C VAL A 22 -19.77 -63.83 -14.80
N ASN A 23 -19.64 -62.69 -15.47
CA ASN A 23 -20.58 -61.57 -15.34
C ASN A 23 -21.95 -61.88 -15.95
N SER A 24 -22.03 -62.70 -17.00
CA SER A 24 -23.30 -63.13 -17.59
C SER A 24 -24.18 -63.93 -16.61
N LYS A 25 -23.59 -64.52 -15.56
CA LYS A 25 -24.27 -65.29 -14.51
C LYS A 25 -24.75 -64.42 -13.34
N GLU A 26 -24.40 -63.14 -13.31
CA GLU A 26 -24.78 -62.21 -12.25
C GLU A 26 -25.67 -61.08 -12.82
N PRO A 27 -26.97 -61.05 -12.50
CA PRO A 27 -27.87 -60.02 -13.01
C PRO A 27 -27.62 -58.63 -12.39
N ASP A 28 -27.08 -58.55 -11.17
CA ASP A 28 -26.71 -57.27 -10.55
C ASP A 28 -25.38 -56.76 -11.10
N LYS A 29 -25.46 -55.77 -11.99
CA LYS A 29 -24.28 -55.14 -12.60
C LYS A 29 -23.30 -54.56 -11.56
N LEU A 30 -23.72 -54.28 -10.33
CA LEU A 30 -22.81 -53.82 -9.26
C LEU A 30 -21.89 -54.93 -8.74
N LYS A 31 -22.27 -56.20 -8.92
CA LYS A 31 -21.49 -57.37 -8.51
C LYS A 31 -20.61 -57.95 -9.62
N HIS A 32 -20.69 -57.41 -10.84
CA HIS A 32 -19.83 -57.80 -11.93
C HIS A 32 -18.35 -57.60 -11.59
N VAL A 33 -17.54 -58.60 -11.93
CA VAL A 33 -16.09 -58.57 -11.85
C VAL A 33 -15.58 -57.58 -12.90
N ARG A 34 -14.79 -56.61 -12.45
CA ARG A 34 -14.16 -55.59 -13.29
C ARG A 34 -12.70 -55.43 -12.89
N TYR A 35 -11.88 -55.11 -13.87
CA TYR A 35 -10.52 -54.64 -13.60
C TYR A 35 -10.57 -53.16 -13.24
N ALA A 36 -9.90 -52.80 -12.15
CA ALA A 36 -9.67 -51.42 -11.76
C ALA A 36 -8.18 -51.27 -11.45
N ASP A 37 -7.52 -50.33 -12.12
CA ASP A 37 -6.15 -49.93 -11.81
C ASP A 37 -6.18 -49.02 -10.58
N LEU A 38 -5.65 -49.50 -9.45
CA LEU A 38 -5.67 -48.76 -8.18
C LEU A 38 -4.41 -47.91 -7.97
N SER A 39 -3.46 -47.97 -8.90
CA SER A 39 -2.20 -47.21 -8.80
C SER A 39 -2.41 -45.70 -8.82
N GLU A 40 -3.52 -45.24 -9.39
CA GLU A 40 -3.92 -43.82 -9.45
C GLU A 40 -4.72 -43.35 -8.22
N GLY A 41 -4.90 -44.21 -7.19
CA GLY A 41 -5.52 -43.82 -5.92
C GLY A 41 -7.05 -43.73 -5.92
N GLY A 42 -7.73 -44.21 -6.96
CA GLY A 42 -9.19 -44.10 -7.13
C GLY A 42 -10.06 -45.09 -6.33
N TYR A 43 -9.51 -45.83 -5.37
CA TYR A 43 -10.28 -46.81 -4.58
C TYR A 43 -10.51 -46.35 -3.14
N VAL A 44 -11.78 -46.29 -2.76
CA VAL A 44 -12.24 -46.16 -1.39
C VAL A 44 -12.98 -47.44 -1.02
N SER A 45 -12.59 -48.08 0.08
CA SER A 45 -13.25 -49.33 0.48
C SER A 45 -14.70 -49.06 0.88
N LYS A 46 -15.58 -50.06 0.74
CA LYS A 46 -16.99 -49.93 1.17
C LYS A 46 -17.10 -49.49 2.64
N SER A 47 -16.26 -50.06 3.50
CA SER A 47 -16.21 -49.66 4.91
C SER A 47 -15.84 -48.18 5.08
N GLN A 48 -14.87 -47.67 4.33
CA GLN A 48 -14.50 -46.25 4.36
C GLN A 48 -15.64 -45.37 3.81
N TYR A 49 -16.31 -45.79 2.74
CA TYR A 49 -17.46 -45.08 2.19
C TYR A 49 -18.62 -44.99 3.21
N ASP A 50 -18.95 -46.11 3.86
CA ASP A 50 -20.00 -46.16 4.90
C ASP A 50 -19.64 -45.27 6.11
N THR A 51 -18.36 -45.23 6.50
CA THR A 51 -17.85 -44.30 7.52
C THR A 51 -18.01 -42.84 7.10
N LEU A 52 -17.61 -42.47 5.87
CA LEU A 52 -17.77 -41.10 5.35
C LEU A 52 -19.25 -40.70 5.30
N LEU A 53 -20.14 -41.62 4.93
CA LEU A 53 -21.58 -41.36 4.87
C LEU A 53 -22.15 -41.09 6.27
N ALA A 54 -21.74 -41.86 7.27
CA ALA A 54 -22.14 -41.66 8.67
C ALA A 54 -21.60 -40.34 9.24
N GLU A 55 -20.34 -40.01 8.95
CA GLU A 55 -19.72 -38.74 9.34
C GLU A 55 -20.41 -37.54 8.70
N LYS A 56 -20.71 -37.61 7.40
CA LYS A 56 -21.51 -36.61 6.70
C LYS A 56 -22.87 -36.40 7.37
N GLY A 57 -23.59 -37.49 7.69
CA GLY A 57 -24.88 -37.39 8.39
C GLY A 57 -24.77 -36.78 9.79
N SER A 58 -23.65 -36.99 10.49
CA SER A 58 -23.35 -36.34 11.77
C SER A 58 -23.09 -34.85 11.60
N LEU A 59 -22.26 -34.47 10.62
CA LEU A 59 -21.95 -33.07 10.30
C LEU A 59 -23.19 -32.30 9.87
N GLU A 60 -24.07 -32.89 9.06
CA GLU A 60 -25.35 -32.30 8.67
C GLU A 60 -26.24 -32.01 9.90
N LYS A 61 -26.30 -32.94 10.87
CA LYS A 61 -27.02 -32.71 12.13
C LYS A 61 -26.39 -31.57 12.94
N GLN A 62 -25.06 -31.53 13.06
CA GLN A 62 -24.36 -30.47 13.78
C GLN A 62 -24.59 -29.10 13.14
N ILE A 63 -24.53 -29.01 11.80
CA ILE A 63 -24.82 -27.79 11.04
C ILE A 63 -26.25 -27.32 11.31
N ASN A 64 -27.22 -28.24 11.30
CA ASN A 64 -28.61 -27.90 11.58
C ASN A 64 -28.79 -27.36 13.01
N THR A 65 -28.18 -28.01 14.02
CA THR A 65 -28.19 -27.51 15.40
C THR A 65 -27.54 -26.12 15.51
N LEU A 66 -26.37 -25.91 14.91
CA LEU A 66 -25.69 -24.60 14.91
C LEU A 66 -26.55 -23.51 14.26
N ASN A 67 -27.19 -23.81 13.13
CA ASN A 67 -28.09 -22.87 12.46
C ASN A 67 -29.29 -22.51 13.33
N THR A 68 -29.90 -23.49 14.02
CA THR A 68 -30.95 -23.24 15.00
C THR A 68 -30.45 -22.36 16.15
N THR A 69 -29.30 -22.68 16.75
CA THR A 69 -28.70 -21.88 17.83
C THR A 69 -28.36 -20.46 17.40
N ILE A 70 -27.81 -20.24 16.20
CA ILE A 70 -27.56 -18.90 15.65
C ILE A 70 -28.88 -18.15 15.44
N GLY A 71 -29.91 -18.84 14.93
CA GLY A 71 -31.26 -18.28 14.79
C GLY A 71 -31.84 -17.83 16.13
N ASP A 72 -31.68 -18.64 17.17
CA ASP A 72 -32.17 -18.35 18.51
C ASP A 72 -31.35 -17.27 19.20
N LEU A 73 -30.02 -17.25 19.07
CA LEU A 73 -29.18 -16.15 19.53
C LEU A 73 -29.56 -14.84 18.86
N LYS A 74 -29.80 -14.84 17.54
CA LYS A 74 -30.30 -13.65 16.83
C LYS A 74 -31.67 -13.21 17.35
N LYS A 75 -32.62 -14.13 17.54
CA LYS A 75 -33.95 -13.83 18.09
C LYS A 75 -33.86 -13.29 19.53
N ASN A 76 -33.01 -13.90 20.36
CA ASN A 76 -32.82 -13.52 21.75
C ASN A 76 -32.05 -12.18 21.89
N ASN A 77 -31.22 -11.81 20.91
CA ASN A 77 -30.57 -10.50 20.83
C ASN A 77 -31.38 -9.42 20.08
N LYS A 78 -32.58 -9.73 19.53
CA LYS A 78 -33.43 -8.71 18.89
C LYS A 78 -33.96 -7.65 19.84
N GLY A 79 -33.86 -7.84 21.16
CA GLY A 79 -34.34 -6.89 22.17
C GLY A 79 -33.32 -5.85 22.65
N ASN A 80 -32.09 -5.83 22.13
CA ASN A 80 -31.07 -4.88 22.55
C ASN A 80 -30.83 -3.82 21.46
N GLU A 81 -31.88 -3.03 21.21
CA GLU A 81 -31.88 -1.92 20.24
C GLU A 81 -30.67 -1.00 20.44
N ASP A 82 -30.24 -0.78 21.69
CA ASP A 82 -29.06 0.00 22.02
C ASP A 82 -27.76 -0.56 21.43
N LEU A 83 -27.57 -1.89 21.47
CA LEU A 83 -26.39 -2.51 20.87
C LEU A 83 -26.44 -2.46 19.34
N GLN A 84 -27.61 -2.63 18.72
CA GLN A 84 -27.75 -2.51 17.26
C GLN A 84 -27.49 -1.08 16.78
N ASN A 85 -28.03 -0.09 17.49
CA ASN A 85 -27.78 1.33 17.22
C ASN A 85 -26.31 1.67 17.39
N ARG A 86 -25.65 1.13 18.42
CA ARG A 86 -24.23 1.37 18.67
C ARG A 86 -23.33 0.76 17.61
N ILE A 87 -23.63 -0.46 17.15
CA ILE A 87 -22.90 -1.09 16.03
C ILE A 87 -23.07 -0.25 14.75
N SER A 88 -24.30 0.14 14.40
CA SER A 88 -24.57 0.98 13.23
C SER A 88 -23.85 2.34 13.29
N ASN A 89 -23.82 2.97 14.47
CA ASN A 89 -23.10 4.23 14.65
C ASN A 89 -21.58 4.05 14.54
N LEU A 90 -21.02 2.99 15.14
CA LEU A 90 -19.59 2.69 15.03
C LEU A 90 -19.18 2.39 13.59
N GLU A 91 -20.00 1.68 12.81
CA GLU A 91 -19.76 1.44 11.39
C GLU A 91 -19.75 2.73 10.57
N LYS A 92 -20.68 3.66 10.85
CA LYS A 92 -20.72 4.98 10.21
C LYS A 92 -19.48 5.81 10.57
N ASP A 93 -19.09 5.82 11.84
CA ASP A 93 -17.91 6.55 12.31
C ASP A 93 -16.62 6.00 11.70
N LEU A 94 -16.48 4.68 11.64
CA LEU A 94 -15.33 4.03 11.02
C LEU A 94 -15.21 4.40 9.54
N LYS A 95 -16.32 4.38 8.80
CA LYS A 95 -16.33 4.78 7.38
C LYS A 95 -15.99 6.27 7.20
N ARG A 96 -16.49 7.14 8.08
CA ARG A 96 -16.15 8.57 8.09
C ARG A 96 -14.66 8.79 8.37
N GLN A 97 -14.11 8.15 9.40
CA GLN A 97 -12.70 8.26 9.77
C GLN A 97 -11.78 7.73 8.67
N GLN A 98 -12.15 6.64 7.98
CA GLN A 98 -11.40 6.15 6.83
C GLN A 98 -11.32 7.19 5.71
N GLY A 99 -12.45 7.83 5.38
CA GLY A 99 -12.48 8.91 4.37
C GLY A 99 -11.68 10.15 4.78
N GLU A 100 -11.77 10.56 6.06
CA GLU A 100 -10.98 11.65 6.61
C GLU A 100 -9.47 11.35 6.56
N ASN A 101 -9.06 10.13 6.91
CA ASN A 101 -7.67 9.69 6.84
C ASN A 101 -7.15 9.65 5.40
N GLU A 102 -7.93 9.14 4.44
CA GLU A 102 -7.54 9.14 3.04
C GLU A 102 -7.32 10.58 2.52
N LYS A 103 -8.25 11.48 2.83
CA LYS A 103 -8.13 12.90 2.47
C LYS A 103 -6.90 13.53 3.10
N LEU A 104 -6.63 13.22 4.37
CA LEU A 104 -5.46 13.72 5.10
C LEU A 104 -4.14 13.25 4.44
N LEU A 105 -4.05 11.96 4.11
CA LEU A 105 -2.89 11.39 3.42
C LEU A 105 -2.67 12.03 2.05
N LYS A 106 -3.72 12.17 1.23
CA LYS A 106 -3.66 12.90 -0.06
C LYS A 106 -3.16 14.33 0.13
N THR A 107 -3.70 15.02 1.14
CA THR A 107 -3.33 16.41 1.45
C THR A 107 -1.84 16.51 1.78
N TYR A 108 -1.34 15.64 2.67
CA TYR A 108 0.08 15.65 3.05
C TYR A 108 1.01 15.29 1.90
N ALA A 109 0.71 14.22 1.16
CA ALA A 109 1.49 13.81 0.00
C ALA A 109 1.56 14.93 -1.05
N LEU A 110 0.43 15.60 -1.31
CA LEU A 110 0.39 16.75 -2.21
C LEU A 110 1.24 17.92 -1.70
N LYS A 111 1.09 18.33 -0.43
CA LYS A 111 1.91 19.40 0.17
C LYS A 111 3.40 19.10 0.09
N GLU A 112 3.79 17.87 0.36
CA GLU A 112 5.19 17.43 0.26
C GLU A 112 5.69 17.59 -1.19
N GLN A 113 4.93 17.12 -2.17
CA GLN A 113 5.31 17.19 -3.58
C GLN A 113 5.36 18.63 -4.10
N LEU A 114 4.41 19.47 -3.71
CA LEU A 114 4.42 20.92 -3.99
C LEU A 114 5.67 21.59 -3.39
N SER A 115 6.01 21.25 -2.15
CA SER A 115 7.21 21.78 -1.48
C SER A 115 8.50 21.37 -2.19
N LYS A 116 8.58 20.10 -2.66
CA LYS A 116 9.69 19.59 -3.49
C LYS A 116 9.76 20.29 -4.85
N ALA A 117 8.61 20.60 -5.44
CA ALA A 117 8.49 21.37 -6.68
C ALA A 117 8.78 22.88 -6.51
N GLY A 118 9.22 23.30 -5.31
CA GLY A 118 9.67 24.64 -5.01
C GLY A 118 8.58 25.59 -4.52
N VAL A 119 7.37 25.11 -4.24
CA VAL A 119 6.30 25.96 -3.69
C VAL A 119 6.64 26.36 -2.25
N VAL A 120 6.54 27.65 -1.94
CA VAL A 120 6.83 28.26 -0.63
C VAL A 120 5.62 28.14 0.29
N ASP A 121 4.41 28.33 -0.24
CA ASP A 121 3.15 28.17 0.47
C ASP A 121 2.22 27.17 -0.25
N PRO A 122 2.36 25.86 0.05
CA PRO A 122 1.53 24.82 -0.54
C PRO A 122 0.04 24.96 -0.21
N ASP A 123 -0.29 25.45 0.98
CA ASP A 123 -1.68 25.60 1.43
C ASP A 123 -2.43 26.64 0.61
N TYR A 124 -1.80 27.80 0.41
CA TYR A 124 -2.37 28.86 -0.42
C TYR A 124 -2.51 28.43 -1.89
N LEU A 125 -1.52 27.71 -2.42
CA LEU A 125 -1.58 27.20 -3.80
C LEU A 125 -2.71 26.18 -3.97
N ILE A 126 -2.87 25.25 -3.02
CA ILE A 126 -3.98 24.29 -3.02
C ILE A 126 -5.32 25.03 -2.98
N TYR A 127 -5.45 26.06 -2.14
CA TYR A 127 -6.66 26.88 -2.08
C TYR A 127 -6.95 27.57 -3.43
N ARG A 128 -5.96 28.21 -4.05
CA ARG A 128 -6.09 28.83 -5.39
C ARG A 128 -6.41 27.83 -6.49
N HIS A 129 -5.94 26.60 -6.38
CA HIS A 129 -6.23 25.52 -7.32
C HIS A 129 -7.63 24.90 -7.11
N GLY A 130 -8.37 25.33 -6.08
CA GLY A 130 -9.72 24.85 -5.80
C GLY A 130 -9.79 23.62 -4.89
N GLY A 131 -8.70 23.34 -4.16
CA GLY A 131 -8.62 22.27 -3.17
C GLY A 131 -7.86 21.03 -3.65
N VAL A 132 -7.61 20.12 -2.71
CA VAL A 132 -6.83 18.89 -2.92
C VAL A 132 -7.45 18.02 -4.02
N GLU A 133 -8.78 17.92 -4.06
CA GLU A 133 -9.53 17.09 -5.02
C GLU A 133 -9.43 17.56 -6.49
N LYS A 134 -8.86 18.73 -6.75
CA LYS A 134 -8.60 19.24 -8.11
C LYS A 134 -7.26 18.79 -8.67
N PHE A 135 -6.38 18.24 -7.83
CA PHE A 135 -5.15 17.59 -8.27
C PHE A 135 -5.41 16.13 -8.66
N ASN A 136 -4.55 15.61 -9.53
CA ASN A 136 -4.63 14.22 -9.96
C ASN A 136 -3.85 13.32 -9.00
N PHE A 137 -4.40 12.15 -8.70
CA PHE A 137 -3.78 11.13 -7.86
C PHE A 137 -3.78 9.78 -8.58
N ASP A 138 -2.78 8.95 -8.30
CA ASP A 138 -2.76 7.57 -8.75
C ASP A 138 -3.64 6.65 -7.87
N LYS A 139 -3.63 5.35 -8.18
CA LYS A 139 -4.38 4.33 -7.44
C LYS A 139 -3.91 4.13 -6.00
N GLU A 140 -2.72 4.61 -5.66
CA GLU A 140 -2.14 4.56 -4.32
C GLU A 140 -2.32 5.91 -3.58
N ASN A 141 -3.15 6.80 -4.12
CA ASN A 141 -3.41 8.14 -3.58
C ASN A 141 -2.17 9.05 -3.53
N LYS A 142 -1.17 8.82 -4.41
CA LYS A 142 -0.01 9.71 -4.56
C LYS A 142 -0.29 10.75 -5.65
N PRO A 143 0.10 12.02 -5.44
CA PRO A 143 -0.15 13.09 -6.40
C PRO A 143 0.69 12.88 -7.68
N VAL A 144 0.06 13.04 -8.84
CA VAL A 144 0.69 12.90 -10.16
C VAL A 144 0.42 14.12 -11.03
N GLY A 145 1.31 14.42 -11.97
CA GLY A 145 1.17 15.60 -12.84
C GLY A 145 1.28 16.94 -12.11
N VAL A 146 1.91 16.96 -10.93
CA VAL A 146 2.05 18.18 -10.10
C VAL A 146 2.79 19.28 -10.85
N ASP A 147 3.85 18.97 -11.59
CA ASP A 147 4.58 19.98 -12.35
C ASP A 147 3.77 20.62 -13.47
N ASP A 148 2.92 19.84 -14.15
CA ASP A 148 2.01 20.35 -15.18
C ASP A 148 0.95 21.25 -14.57
N ALA A 149 0.39 20.86 -13.42
CA ALA A 149 -0.55 21.69 -12.66
C ALA A 149 0.08 23.02 -12.21
N LEU A 150 1.39 23.05 -11.97
CA LEU A 150 2.13 24.22 -11.51
C LEU A 150 2.55 25.20 -12.62
N LYS A 151 2.62 24.77 -13.89
CA LYS A 151 3.00 25.63 -15.04
C LYS A 151 2.28 26.98 -15.08
N PRO A 152 0.94 27.07 -15.08
CA PRO A 152 0.25 28.35 -15.19
C PRO A 152 0.54 29.29 -14.01
N TYR A 153 0.85 28.75 -12.83
CA TYR A 153 1.18 29.53 -11.64
C TYR A 153 2.61 30.07 -11.66
N ARG A 154 3.54 29.34 -12.31
CA ARG A 154 4.93 29.79 -12.50
C ARG A 154 5.02 30.89 -13.55
N GLU A 155 4.15 30.85 -14.55
CA GLU A 155 4.08 31.84 -15.64
C GLU A 155 3.34 33.13 -15.23
N ASP A 156 2.53 33.08 -14.17
CA ASP A 156 1.85 34.25 -13.62
C ASP A 156 2.79 35.07 -12.71
N SER A 157 3.25 36.21 -13.22
CA SER A 157 4.10 37.15 -12.48
C SER A 157 3.52 37.59 -11.13
N ALA A 158 2.19 37.62 -10.96
CA ALA A 158 1.56 37.96 -9.68
C ALA A 158 1.74 36.84 -8.64
N LEU A 159 1.97 35.61 -9.08
CA LEU A 159 2.08 34.40 -8.24
C LEU A 159 3.51 33.86 -8.16
N ALA A 160 4.47 34.49 -8.84
CA ALA A 160 5.88 34.11 -8.81
C ALA A 160 6.45 34.01 -7.38
N HIS A 161 5.95 34.83 -6.45
CA HIS A 161 6.34 34.82 -5.03
C HIS A 161 5.99 33.51 -4.29
N LEU A 162 5.09 32.69 -4.84
CA LEU A 162 4.73 31.38 -4.28
C LEU A 162 5.79 30.32 -4.58
N PHE A 163 6.80 30.61 -5.40
CA PHE A 163 7.86 29.68 -5.74
C PHE A 163 9.19 30.18 -5.20
N LYS A 164 10.03 29.25 -4.75
CA LYS A 164 11.38 29.55 -4.27
C LYS A 164 12.19 30.10 -5.43
N ASN A 165 12.69 31.33 -5.28
CA ASN A 165 13.72 31.85 -6.17
C ASN A 165 15.00 31.01 -6.01
N THR A 166 15.41 30.37 -7.09
CA THR A 166 16.69 29.63 -7.19
C THR A 166 17.89 30.57 -7.22
N GLU A 167 17.66 31.85 -7.55
CA GLU A 167 18.62 32.92 -7.43
C GLU A 167 18.42 33.62 -6.09
N LYS A 168 19.21 33.25 -5.08
CA LYS A 168 19.46 34.18 -3.97
C LYS A 168 20.14 35.40 -4.59
N PRO A 169 19.56 36.62 -4.57
CA PRO A 169 20.35 37.80 -4.86
C PRO A 169 21.54 37.78 -3.91
N PRO A 170 22.77 38.10 -4.38
CA PRO A 170 23.91 38.20 -3.50
C PRO A 170 23.51 39.08 -2.31
N TYR A 171 23.68 38.53 -1.10
CA TYR A 171 23.31 39.21 0.13
C TYR A 171 24.14 40.49 0.23
N ASN A 172 23.51 41.62 -0.10
CA ASN A 172 24.11 42.94 -0.03
C ASN A 172 23.40 43.71 1.10
N PRO A 173 23.83 43.55 2.36
CA PRO A 173 23.27 44.32 3.47
C PRO A 173 23.52 45.81 3.24
N ALA A 174 22.63 46.67 3.73
CA ALA A 174 22.78 48.11 3.63
C ALA A 174 24.10 48.54 4.32
N GLY A 175 25.11 48.89 3.51
CA GLY A 175 26.49 49.17 3.95
C GLY A 175 27.55 48.19 3.41
N GLY A 176 27.16 47.18 2.64
CA GLY A 176 28.06 46.23 1.96
C GLY A 176 28.85 46.86 0.82
N GLY A 177 29.82 47.70 1.17
CA GLY A 177 30.95 47.97 0.28
C GLY A 177 31.72 46.68 0.04
N THR A 178 32.41 46.60 -1.10
CA THR A 178 33.43 45.57 -1.35
C THR A 178 34.24 45.38 -0.08
N GLY A 179 34.27 44.15 0.46
CA GLY A 179 35.05 43.83 1.65
C GLY A 179 36.48 44.35 1.53
N PRO A 180 37.20 44.54 2.65
CA PRO A 180 38.53 45.12 2.62
C PRO A 180 39.39 44.37 1.59
N ALA A 181 40.06 45.12 0.71
CA ALA A 181 40.91 44.55 -0.35
C ALA A 181 42.01 43.63 0.21
N VAL A 182 42.28 43.75 1.51
CA VAL A 182 43.25 42.96 2.26
C VAL A 182 42.56 42.35 3.48
N ASN A 183 42.72 41.03 3.67
CA ASN A 183 42.09 40.31 4.79
C ASN A 183 42.72 40.73 6.13
N PRO A 184 41.97 41.36 7.06
CA PRO A 184 42.54 41.90 8.29
C PRO A 184 42.92 40.83 9.33
N PHE A 185 42.67 39.54 9.08
CA PHE A 185 43.01 38.41 9.96
C PHE A 185 44.31 37.70 9.59
N LYS A 186 44.89 37.96 8.40
CA LYS A 186 46.18 37.38 8.00
C LYS A 186 47.32 38.01 8.80
N ALA A 187 48.38 37.24 9.04
CA ALA A 187 49.54 37.70 9.82
C ALA A 187 50.19 38.96 9.20
N GLU A 188 50.22 39.04 7.88
CA GLU A 188 50.85 40.13 7.12
C GLU A 188 50.02 41.41 7.09
N SER A 189 48.72 41.31 7.40
CA SER A 189 47.76 42.42 7.30
C SER A 189 46.85 42.52 8.53
N TYR A 190 47.33 42.05 9.67
CA TYR A 190 46.58 41.99 10.91
C TYR A 190 46.16 43.39 11.37
N ASN A 191 44.85 43.65 11.47
CA ASN A 191 44.32 44.95 11.94
C ASN A 191 43.09 44.76 12.82
N MET A 192 43.27 44.89 14.13
CA MET A 192 42.21 44.69 15.13
C MET A 192 41.05 45.69 15.02
N THR A 193 41.30 46.93 14.58
CA THR A 193 40.25 47.93 14.41
C THR A 193 39.33 47.57 13.24
N GLU A 194 39.90 47.10 12.13
CA GLU A 194 39.13 46.64 10.97
C GLU A 194 38.41 45.31 11.25
N GLN A 195 39.03 44.40 12.01
CA GLN A 195 38.34 43.20 12.51
C GLN A 195 37.11 43.58 13.36
N ALA A 196 37.25 44.51 14.31
CA ALA A 196 36.15 44.93 15.18
C ALA A 196 35.02 45.63 14.39
N LYS A 197 35.37 46.46 13.40
CA LYS A 197 34.38 47.06 12.49
C LYS A 197 33.64 45.97 11.70
N LEU A 198 34.38 45.00 11.15
CA LEU A 198 33.80 43.92 10.35
C LEU A 198 32.90 43.01 11.19
N PHE A 199 33.27 42.71 12.44
CA PHE A 199 32.39 41.97 13.36
C PHE A 199 31.09 42.73 13.69
N ARG A 200 31.12 44.06 13.72
CA ARG A 200 29.91 44.87 13.97
C ARG A 200 29.04 45.03 12.74
N SER A 201 29.62 45.12 11.55
CA SER A 201 28.89 45.36 10.30
C SER A 201 28.50 44.08 9.56
N ASN A 202 29.34 43.04 9.59
CA ASN A 202 29.13 41.76 8.91
C ASN A 202 29.81 40.58 9.66
N PRO A 203 29.18 40.06 10.73
CA PRO A 203 29.76 39.01 11.57
C PRO A 203 30.12 37.72 10.82
N GLU A 204 29.30 37.32 9.84
CA GLU A 204 29.53 36.11 9.03
C GLU A 204 30.75 36.27 8.11
N GLN A 205 30.91 37.45 7.48
CA GLN A 205 32.10 37.74 6.67
C GLN A 205 33.38 37.81 7.52
N ALA A 206 33.29 38.35 8.76
CA ALA A 206 34.41 38.33 9.69
C ALA A 206 34.88 36.90 10.02
N ARG A 207 33.94 36.00 10.32
CA ARG A 207 34.24 34.58 10.56
C ARG A 207 34.84 33.89 9.35
N ALA A 208 34.31 34.15 8.15
CA ALA A 208 34.83 33.57 6.91
C ALA A 208 36.27 34.03 6.61
N LEU A 209 36.57 35.32 6.79
CA LEU A 209 37.92 35.86 6.58
C LEU A 209 38.91 35.39 7.65
N ALA A 210 38.47 35.23 8.89
CA ALA A 210 39.27 34.67 9.96
C ALA A 210 39.63 33.20 9.72
N ALA A 211 38.65 32.38 9.36
CA ALA A 211 38.87 30.99 8.99
C ALA A 211 39.84 30.87 7.79
N ALA A 212 39.70 31.75 6.78
CA ALA A 212 40.62 31.81 5.65
C ALA A 212 42.06 32.25 6.02
N ALA A 213 42.24 32.88 7.17
CA ALA A 213 43.54 33.24 7.73
C ALA A 213 44.06 32.21 8.76
N GLY A 214 43.34 31.10 8.97
CA GLY A 214 43.69 30.08 9.97
C GLY A 214 43.43 30.53 11.42
N VAL A 215 42.65 31.59 11.60
CA VAL A 215 42.27 32.11 12.92
C VAL A 215 40.88 31.61 13.27
N THR A 216 40.77 30.85 14.36
CA THR A 216 39.49 30.41 14.92
C THR A 216 38.95 31.50 15.86
N ILE A 217 37.72 31.97 15.63
CA ILE A 217 37.07 33.05 16.40
C ILE A 217 35.64 32.65 16.78
#